data_AF-A0A965WRA1-F1
#
_entry.id   AF-A0A965WRA1-F1
#
_cell.length_a   1.000
_cell.length_b   1.000
_cell.length_c   1.000
_cell.angle_alpha   90.00
_cell.angle_beta   90.00
_cell.angle_gamma   90.00
#
_symmetry.space_group_name_H-M   'P 1'
#
loop_
_entity.id
_entity.type
_entity.pdbx_description
1 polymer ?
#
loop_
_entity_poly.entity_id
_entity_poly.type
_entity_poly.pdbx_seq_one_letter_code
_entity_poly.pdbx_strand_id
1 'polypeptide(L)'
;NAETIARMGLITLNTGIEIDVYGNVNSSHISGNRVVNGIGGGANFAQNAGLSVILLPSTGKSGAISTIVPMVSHQDICEHDVDVIITEHGVADLRGKDDTERADAIIRHCTAGAYQTQLEAYIQKARQICGGHHPQLPEDAFAWHRRLAEQGSMLETRP
;
A
#
# COMPACT_ATOMS: atom_id res chain seq x y z
N ASN A 1 16.12 -6.70 -18.27
CA ASN A 1 16.26 -8.15 -18.51
C ASN A 1 16.16 -8.83 -17.15
N ALA A 2 15.13 -9.65 -16.93
CA ALA A 2 14.84 -10.30 -15.64
C ALA A 2 16.00 -11.19 -15.14
N GLU A 3 16.58 -12.01 -16.02
CA GLU A 3 17.71 -12.89 -15.71
C GLU A 3 18.90 -12.12 -15.14
N THR A 4 19.19 -10.96 -15.72
CA THR A 4 20.31 -10.13 -15.29
C THR A 4 20.05 -9.47 -13.93
N ILE A 5 18.82 -9.01 -13.67
CA ILE A 5 18.43 -8.40 -12.40
C ILE A 5 18.58 -9.44 -11.27
N ALA A 6 18.03 -10.64 -11.47
CA ALA A 6 18.09 -11.71 -10.49
C ALA A 6 19.52 -12.21 -10.26
N ARG A 7 20.29 -12.45 -11.34
CA ARG A 7 21.68 -12.93 -11.24
C ARG A 7 22.59 -11.96 -10.49
N MET A 8 22.35 -10.65 -10.63
CA MET A 8 23.12 -9.64 -9.91
C MET A 8 22.65 -9.43 -8.47
N GLY A 9 21.50 -9.97 -8.07
CA GLY A 9 20.93 -9.77 -6.74
C GLY A 9 20.65 -8.31 -6.43
N LEU A 10 20.09 -7.56 -7.39
CA LEU A 10 19.91 -6.11 -7.25
C LEU A 10 18.99 -5.76 -6.09
N ILE A 11 19.34 -4.70 -5.36
CA ILE A 11 18.42 -3.98 -4.47
C ILE A 11 17.68 -2.95 -5.32
N THR A 12 16.35 -3.04 -5.34
CA THR A 12 15.52 -2.16 -6.16
C THR A 12 14.74 -1.20 -5.27
N LEU A 13 14.69 0.06 -5.71
CA LEU A 13 13.99 1.14 -5.03
C LEU A 13 12.93 1.66 -6.00
N ASN A 14 11.67 1.38 -5.73
CA ASN A 14 10.55 1.80 -6.56
C ASN A 14 9.61 2.74 -5.77
N THR A 15 8.86 3.57 -6.50
CA THR A 15 7.83 4.44 -5.91
C THR A 15 6.44 4.00 -6.31
N GLY A 16 5.45 4.31 -5.47
CA GLY A 16 4.02 4.10 -5.76
C GLY A 16 3.20 5.38 -5.63
N ILE A 17 1.98 5.35 -6.17
CA ILE A 17 0.89 6.29 -5.88
C ILE A 17 0.30 5.98 -4.50
N GLU A 18 0.04 4.69 -4.24
CA GLU A 18 -0.51 4.18 -2.99
C GLU A 18 -0.11 2.71 -2.81
N ILE A 19 -0.15 2.26 -1.57
CA ILE A 19 -0.01 0.86 -1.16
C ILE A 19 -1.20 0.48 -0.30
N ASP A 20 -1.58 -0.78 -0.30
CA ASP A 20 -2.53 -1.27 0.71
C ASP A 20 -1.84 -1.83 1.95
N VAL A 21 -2.65 -2.11 2.97
CA VAL A 21 -2.19 -2.71 4.22
C VAL A 21 -1.54 -4.08 4.03
N TYR A 22 -1.75 -4.76 2.90
CA TYR A 22 -1.10 -6.05 2.62
C TYR A 22 0.20 -5.90 1.83
N GLY A 23 0.51 -4.69 1.39
CA GLY A 23 1.72 -4.36 0.64
C GLY A 23 1.57 -4.50 -0.86
N ASN A 24 0.35 -4.54 -1.39
CA ASN A 24 0.13 -4.35 -2.83
C ASN A 24 0.38 -2.89 -3.19
N VAL A 25 0.90 -2.66 -4.40
CA VAL A 25 1.29 -1.32 -4.86
C VAL A 25 0.51 -0.93 -6.09
N ASN A 26 -0.02 0.29 -6.06
CA ASN A 26 -0.48 1.03 -7.22
C ASN A 26 0.60 2.05 -7.59
N SER A 27 1.09 2.02 -8.83
CA SER A 27 2.08 2.94 -9.38
C SER A 27 1.58 3.73 -10.59
N SER A 28 0.42 3.36 -11.13
CA SER A 28 -0.01 3.82 -12.45
C SER A 28 -1.33 4.59 -12.46
N HIS A 29 -2.34 4.22 -11.67
CA HIS A 29 -3.71 4.76 -11.77
C HIS A 29 -4.12 5.57 -10.54
N ILE A 30 -4.37 6.87 -10.71
CA ILE A 30 -5.03 7.66 -9.66
C ILE A 30 -6.50 7.26 -9.59
N SER A 31 -6.96 6.87 -8.40
CA SER A 31 -8.33 6.43 -8.13
C SER A 31 -8.81 5.33 -9.08
N GLY A 32 -7.90 4.46 -9.52
CA GLY A 32 -8.19 3.28 -10.35
C GLY A 32 -8.54 3.55 -11.82
N ASN A 33 -8.67 4.80 -12.26
CA ASN A 33 -9.16 5.11 -13.61
C ASN A 33 -8.32 6.08 -14.43
N ARG A 34 -7.42 6.85 -13.79
CA ARG A 34 -6.62 7.87 -14.49
C ARG A 34 -5.14 7.51 -14.44
N VAL A 35 -4.61 7.09 -15.58
CA VAL A 35 -3.19 6.81 -15.75
C VAL A 35 -2.37 8.09 -15.56
N VAL A 36 -1.27 8.00 -14.80
CA VAL A 36 -0.31 9.10 -14.61
C VAL A 36 0.84 8.98 -15.61
N ASN A 37 1.71 7.99 -15.40
CA ASN A 37 2.92 7.76 -16.21
C ASN A 37 2.98 6.33 -16.79
N GLY A 38 2.18 5.40 -16.26
CA GLY A 38 2.26 3.96 -16.54
C GLY A 38 3.21 3.21 -15.60
N ILE A 39 3.19 1.87 -15.67
CA ILE A 39 3.95 0.97 -14.77
C ILE A 39 5.48 1.01 -14.97
N GLY A 40 5.93 1.39 -16.18
CA GLY A 40 7.35 1.42 -16.54
C GLY A 40 8.03 0.05 -16.34
N GLY A 41 9.23 0.07 -15.78
CA GLY A 41 9.98 -1.16 -15.44
C GLY A 41 9.86 -1.59 -13.98
N GLY A 42 9.12 -0.84 -13.14
CA GLY A 42 9.13 -0.99 -11.69
C GLY A 42 8.75 -2.39 -11.22
N ALA A 43 7.65 -2.93 -11.75
CA ALA A 43 7.20 -4.30 -11.46
C ALA A 43 8.22 -5.37 -11.87
N ASN A 44 8.84 -5.23 -13.06
CA ASN A 44 9.86 -6.17 -13.50
C ASN A 44 11.12 -6.12 -12.62
N PHE A 45 11.48 -4.95 -12.07
CA PHE A 45 12.57 -4.85 -11.11
C PHE A 45 12.18 -5.44 -9.75
N ALA A 46 11.00 -5.08 -9.22
CA ALA A 46 10.48 -5.58 -7.95
C ALA A 46 10.45 -7.12 -7.89
N GLN A 47 9.84 -7.75 -8.90
CA GLN A 47 9.69 -9.20 -8.98
C GLN A 47 11.02 -9.99 -9.06
N ASN A 48 12.06 -9.38 -9.64
CA ASN A 48 13.33 -10.08 -9.91
C ASN A 48 14.47 -9.60 -9.00
N ALA A 49 14.19 -8.74 -8.04
CA ALA A 49 15.18 -8.18 -7.13
C ALA A 49 15.70 -9.23 -6.15
N GLY A 50 16.93 -9.02 -5.65
CA GLY A 50 17.37 -9.67 -4.41
C GLY A 50 16.75 -9.03 -3.16
N LEU A 51 16.34 -7.76 -3.26
CA LEU A 51 15.54 -7.03 -2.27
C LEU A 51 14.69 -5.96 -2.96
N SER A 52 13.38 -6.05 -2.82
CA SER A 52 12.40 -5.11 -3.39
C SER A 52 11.89 -4.12 -2.34
N VAL A 53 12.23 -2.85 -2.51
CA VAL A 53 11.86 -1.78 -1.58
C VAL A 53 10.94 -0.78 -2.27
N ILE A 54 9.81 -0.51 -1.63
CA ILE A 54 8.84 0.50 -2.06
C ILE A 54 8.94 1.71 -1.16
N LEU A 55 9.11 2.89 -1.77
CA LEU A 55 9.24 4.17 -1.07
C LEU A 55 8.15 5.13 -1.51
N LEU A 56 7.43 5.69 -0.55
CA LEU A 56 6.39 6.68 -0.80
C LEU A 56 6.18 7.58 0.43
N PRO A 57 5.81 8.86 0.24
CA PRO A 57 5.34 9.67 1.37
C PRO A 57 4.08 9.03 1.94
N SER A 58 3.86 9.09 3.25
CA SER A 58 2.67 8.48 3.88
C SER A 58 1.36 9.19 3.55
N THR A 59 1.44 10.45 3.12
CA THR A 59 0.29 11.29 2.76
C THR A 59 0.56 12.17 1.54
N GLY A 60 -0.52 12.62 0.91
CA GLY A 60 -0.53 13.60 -0.18
C GLY A 60 -1.57 14.70 0.04
N LYS A 61 -1.54 15.73 -0.82
CA LYS A 61 -2.45 16.91 -0.76
C LYS A 61 -2.60 17.49 0.65
N SER A 62 -1.49 17.87 1.28
CA SER A 62 -1.47 18.46 2.63
C SER A 62 -2.16 17.60 3.69
N GLY A 63 -2.03 16.27 3.59
CA GLY A 63 -2.61 15.31 4.53
C GLY A 63 -4.05 14.90 4.23
N ALA A 64 -4.64 15.35 3.12
CA ALA A 64 -6.00 14.95 2.72
C ALA A 64 -6.07 13.57 2.05
N ILE A 65 -4.95 13.04 1.57
CA ILE A 65 -4.85 11.72 0.96
C ILE A 65 -3.89 10.88 1.78
N SER A 66 -4.29 9.66 2.15
CA SER A 66 -3.37 8.63 2.64
C SER A 66 -2.79 7.88 1.44
N THR A 67 -1.49 7.59 1.47
CA THR A 67 -0.90 6.68 0.49
C THR A 67 -0.91 5.24 0.98
N ILE A 68 -1.16 5.00 2.28
CA ILE A 68 -1.47 3.67 2.83
C ILE A 68 -2.99 3.56 2.91
N VAL A 69 -3.58 2.65 2.15
CA VAL A 69 -5.03 2.48 2.03
C VAL A 69 -5.46 1.07 2.44
N PRO A 70 -6.75 0.82 2.70
CA PRO A 70 -7.21 -0.55 2.97
C PRO A 70 -7.07 -1.50 1.78
N MET A 71 -7.26 -0.98 0.56
CA MET A 71 -7.13 -1.70 -0.70
C MET A 71 -6.66 -0.73 -1.77
N VAL A 72 -5.70 -1.12 -2.59
CA VAL A 72 -5.29 -0.28 -3.72
C VAL A 72 -6.41 -0.18 -4.74
N SER A 73 -6.59 1.01 -5.33
CA SER A 73 -7.55 1.24 -6.41
C SER A 73 -7.15 0.59 -7.74
N HIS A 74 -5.88 0.22 -7.86
CA HIS A 74 -5.30 -0.55 -8.95
C HIS A 74 -4.05 -1.29 -8.46
N GLN A 75 -3.81 -2.51 -8.91
CA GLN A 75 -2.67 -3.31 -8.48
C GLN A 75 -1.70 -3.49 -9.64
N ASP A 76 -0.51 -2.87 -9.53
CA ASP A 76 0.60 -3.07 -10.47
C ASP A 76 1.61 -4.09 -9.97
N ILE A 77 1.87 -4.08 -8.65
CA ILE A 77 2.83 -4.95 -7.97
C ILE A 77 2.08 -5.63 -6.82
N CYS A 78 2.13 -6.96 -6.75
CA CYS A 78 1.48 -7.71 -5.68
C CYS A 78 2.37 -7.80 -4.44
N GLU A 79 1.78 -8.22 -3.33
CA GLU A 79 2.41 -8.37 -2.03
C GLU A 79 3.64 -9.29 -2.06
N HIS A 80 3.67 -10.27 -2.97
CA HIS A 80 4.78 -11.22 -3.14
C HIS A 80 6.05 -10.59 -3.72
N ASP A 81 5.91 -9.46 -4.42
CA ASP A 81 7.02 -8.76 -5.07
C ASP A 81 7.54 -7.59 -4.20
N VAL A 82 7.09 -7.49 -2.94
CA VAL A 82 7.42 -6.40 -2.01
C VAL A 82 7.99 -6.95 -0.70
N ASP A 83 9.26 -6.64 -0.45
CA ASP A 83 9.98 -7.03 0.77
C ASP A 83 9.92 -5.95 1.85
N VAL A 84 10.09 -4.69 1.47
CA VAL A 84 10.23 -3.57 2.42
C VAL A 84 9.45 -2.36 1.95
N ILE A 85 8.79 -1.69 2.89
CA ILE A 85 8.08 -0.43 2.66
C ILE A 85 8.71 0.67 3.53
N ILE A 86 8.91 1.85 2.95
CA ILE A 86 9.51 2.99 3.62
C ILE A 86 8.66 4.24 3.39
N THR A 87 8.36 4.95 4.49
CA THR A 87 7.78 6.30 4.48
C THR A 87 8.57 7.21 5.41
N GLU A 88 8.20 8.48 5.51
CA GLU A 88 8.77 9.41 6.49
C GLU A 88 8.53 9.03 7.96
N HIS A 89 7.62 8.09 8.23
CA HIS A 89 7.33 7.61 9.58
C HIS A 89 8.19 6.42 10.02
N GLY A 90 8.75 5.66 9.07
CA GLY A 90 9.54 4.49 9.38
C GLY A 90 9.60 3.45 8.27
N VAL A 91 10.02 2.25 8.67
CA VAL A 91 10.29 1.12 7.79
C VAL A 91 9.49 -0.09 8.25
N ALA A 92 8.77 -0.72 7.33
CA ALA A 92 8.12 -2.01 7.52
C ALA A 92 8.87 -3.09 6.71
N ASP A 93 9.56 -4.00 7.40
CA ASP A 93 10.14 -5.20 6.80
C ASP A 93 9.09 -6.32 6.78
N LEU A 94 8.75 -6.78 5.58
CA LEU A 94 7.64 -7.70 5.31
C LEU A 94 8.07 -9.14 5.06
N ARG A 95 9.39 -9.38 5.04
CA ARG A 95 9.93 -10.71 4.75
C ARG A 95 9.56 -11.69 5.84
N GLY A 96 9.03 -12.84 5.43
CA GLY A 96 8.61 -13.91 6.34
C GLY A 96 7.35 -13.63 7.15
N LYS A 97 6.63 -12.54 6.85
CA LYS A 97 5.34 -12.20 7.47
C LYS A 97 4.17 -12.71 6.65
N ASP A 98 3.12 -13.16 7.33
CA ASP A 98 1.82 -13.38 6.70
C ASP A 98 1.05 -12.06 6.47
N ASP A 99 -0.06 -12.10 5.74
CA ASP A 99 -0.86 -10.91 5.41
C ASP A 99 -1.30 -10.10 6.64
N THR A 100 -1.61 -10.77 7.74
CA THR A 100 -2.06 -10.13 8.99
C THR A 100 -0.89 -9.41 9.65
N GLU A 101 0.27 -10.05 9.72
CA GLU A 101 1.51 -9.47 10.24
C GLU A 101 2.06 -8.34 9.36
N ARG A 102 1.88 -8.44 8.04
CA ARG A 102 2.19 -7.39 7.06
C ARG A 102 1.33 -6.16 7.32
N ALA A 103 0.03 -6.34 7.45
CA ALA A 103 -0.90 -5.26 7.81
C ALA A 103 -0.52 -4.57 9.10
N ASP A 104 -0.27 -5.33 10.17
CA ASP A 104 0.13 -4.74 11.45
C ASP A 104 1.47 -3.97 11.34
N ALA A 105 2.44 -4.49 10.58
CA ALA A 105 3.73 -3.82 10.37
C ALA A 105 3.60 -2.52 9.57
N ILE A 106 2.87 -2.53 8.46
CA ILE A 106 2.68 -1.37 7.58
C ILE A 106 1.90 -0.28 8.33
N ILE A 107 0.80 -0.64 8.98
CA ILE A 107 -0.03 0.31 9.75
C ILE A 107 0.82 0.97 10.85
N ARG A 108 1.55 0.18 11.63
CA ARG A 108 2.33 0.66 12.77
C ARG A 108 3.54 1.52 12.39
N HIS A 109 4.24 1.17 11.31
CA HIS A 109 5.55 1.74 11.01
C HIS A 109 5.54 2.76 9.87
N CYS A 110 4.56 2.72 8.98
CA CYS A 110 4.57 3.52 7.75
C CYS A 110 3.43 4.55 7.67
N THR A 111 2.39 4.43 8.48
CA THR A 111 1.17 5.24 8.32
C THR A 111 1.19 6.54 9.14
N ALA A 112 0.66 7.63 8.56
CA ALA A 112 0.45 8.88 9.29
C ALA A 112 -0.63 8.76 10.38
N GLY A 113 -0.44 9.45 11.50
CA GLY A 113 -1.21 9.23 12.72
C GLY A 113 -2.74 9.21 12.57
N ALA A 114 -3.35 10.18 11.89
CA ALA A 114 -4.81 10.22 11.72
C ALA A 114 -5.35 9.04 10.89
N TYR A 115 -4.59 8.59 9.89
CA TYR A 115 -4.95 7.43 9.06
C TYR A 115 -4.62 6.11 9.74
N GLN A 116 -3.61 6.07 10.61
CA GLN A 116 -3.25 4.88 11.38
C GLN A 116 -4.46 4.39 12.20
N THR A 117 -5.11 5.28 12.97
CA THR A 117 -6.30 4.92 13.75
C THR A 117 -7.45 4.43 12.86
N GLN A 118 -7.64 5.02 11.68
CA GLN A 118 -8.69 4.61 10.73
C GLN A 118 -8.39 3.22 10.12
N LEU A 119 -7.12 2.91 9.81
CA LEU A 119 -6.71 1.59 9.34
C LEU A 119 -6.78 0.52 10.43
N GLU A 120 -6.41 0.85 11.67
CA GLU A 120 -6.54 -0.04 12.83
C GLU A 120 -8.01 -0.43 13.04
N ALA A 121 -8.93 0.54 12.96
CA ALA A 121 -10.36 0.28 13.04
C ALA A 121 -10.86 -0.60 11.87
N TYR A 122 -10.41 -0.30 10.63
CA TYR A 122 -10.73 -1.10 9.45
C TYR A 122 -10.29 -2.56 9.61
N ILE A 123 -9.02 -2.80 9.94
CA ILE A 123 -8.45 -4.15 9.97
C ILE A 123 -9.04 -4.98 11.12
N GLN A 124 -9.33 -4.35 12.28
CA GLN A 124 -10.02 -5.02 13.37
C GLN A 124 -11.43 -5.44 12.96
N LYS A 125 -12.18 -4.55 12.29
CA LYS A 125 -13.52 -4.86 11.78
C LYS A 125 -13.47 -5.99 10.75
N ALA A 126 -12.53 -5.95 9.80
CA ALA A 126 -12.37 -6.96 8.77
C ALA A 126 -12.03 -8.34 9.36
N ARG A 127 -11.11 -8.39 10.35
CA ARG A 127 -10.77 -9.62 11.10
C ARG A 127 -11.98 -10.22 11.82
N GLN A 128 -12.86 -9.38 12.38
CA GLN A 128 -14.06 -9.84 13.11
C GLN A 128 -15.16 -10.36 12.17
N ILE A 129 -15.39 -9.69 11.05
CA ILE A 129 -16.51 -10.02 10.14
C ILE A 129 -16.13 -11.17 9.20
N CYS A 130 -14.96 -11.08 8.55
CA CYS A 130 -14.54 -12.03 7.52
C CYS A 130 -13.65 -13.14 8.10
N GLY A 131 -12.72 -12.78 9.00
CA GLY A 131 -11.64 -13.67 9.44
C GLY A 131 -10.75 -14.11 8.27
N GLY A 132 -10.09 -15.26 8.41
CA GLY A 132 -9.27 -15.86 7.36
C GLY A 132 -7.85 -15.28 7.24
N HIS A 133 -7.15 -15.67 6.17
CA HIS A 133 -5.75 -15.27 5.92
C HIS A 133 -5.64 -13.81 5.45
N HIS A 134 -6.59 -13.34 4.64
CA HIS A 134 -6.61 -12.01 4.03
C HIS A 134 -7.94 -11.29 4.32
N PRO A 135 -8.12 -10.71 5.54
CA PRO A 135 -9.41 -10.14 5.94
C PRO A 135 -9.74 -8.84 5.19
N GLN A 136 -10.69 -8.87 4.25
CA GLN A 136 -11.02 -7.71 3.43
C GLN A 136 -12.52 -7.37 3.45
N LEU A 137 -12.82 -6.08 3.56
CA LEU A 137 -14.15 -5.49 3.43
C LEU A 137 -14.14 -4.51 2.24
N PRO A 138 -14.50 -4.94 1.01
CA PRO A 138 -14.34 -4.11 -0.19
C PRO A 138 -15.15 -2.80 -0.16
N GLU A 139 -16.38 -2.82 0.35
CA GLU A 139 -17.21 -1.61 0.44
C GLU A 139 -16.59 -0.55 1.36
N ASP A 140 -16.07 -0.98 2.51
CA ASP A 140 -15.38 -0.12 3.47
C ASP A 140 -14.01 0.34 2.93
N ALA A 141 -13.31 -0.54 2.21
CA ALA A 141 -12.01 -0.23 1.62
C ALA A 141 -12.13 0.90 0.60
N PHE A 142 -13.03 0.75 -0.38
CA PHE A 142 -13.23 1.75 -1.43
C PHE A 142 -13.97 3.00 -0.94
N ALA A 143 -14.50 3.01 0.29
CA ALA A 143 -15.09 4.20 0.89
C ALA A 143 -14.08 5.36 1.01
N TRP A 144 -12.78 5.07 1.10
CA TRP A 144 -11.72 6.09 1.19
C TRP A 144 -11.59 6.88 -0.11
N HIS A 145 -11.51 6.18 -1.25
CA HIS A 145 -11.46 6.82 -2.58
C HIS A 145 -12.77 7.54 -2.91
N ARG A 146 -13.91 6.97 -2.52
CA ARG A 146 -15.22 7.64 -2.65
C ARG A 146 -15.24 8.94 -1.84
N ARG A 147 -14.81 8.92 -0.59
CA ARG A 147 -14.74 10.11 0.28
C ARG A 147 -13.82 11.18 -0.29
N LEU A 148 -12.67 10.78 -0.84
CA LEU A 148 -11.77 11.70 -1.53
C LEU A 148 -12.47 12.38 -2.72
N ALA A 149 -13.26 11.65 -3.51
CA ALA A 149 -14.00 12.21 -4.64
C ALA A 149 -15.14 13.14 -4.20
N GLU A 150 -15.86 12.78 -3.14
CA GLU A 150 -17.05 13.52 -2.67
C GLU A 150 -16.70 14.72 -1.77
N GLN A 151 -15.67 14.58 -0.93
CA GLN A 151 -15.36 15.49 0.18
C GLN A 151 -13.95 16.10 0.07
N GLY A 152 -13.14 15.65 -0.88
CA GLY A 152 -11.76 16.13 -1.05
C GLY A 152 -10.75 15.59 -0.04
N SER A 153 -11.16 14.68 0.86
CA SER A 153 -10.29 14.04 1.86
C SER A 153 -10.66 12.57 2.08
N MET A 154 -9.66 11.74 2.36
CA MET A 154 -9.85 10.35 2.78
C MET A 154 -10.14 10.20 4.28
N LEU A 155 -9.96 11.25 5.10
CA LEU A 155 -10.24 11.17 6.54
C LEU A 155 -11.74 11.10 6.80
N GLU A 156 -12.15 10.26 7.74
CA GLU A 156 -13.50 10.28 8.27
C GLU A 156 -13.81 11.63 8.92
N THR A 157 -14.95 12.21 8.54
CA THR A 157 -15.56 13.30 9.29
C THR A 157 -15.98 12.75 10.64
N ARG A 158 -15.28 13.14 11.71
CA ARG A 158 -15.70 12.82 13.07
C ARG A 158 -17.12 13.38 13.28
N PRO A 159 -18.05 12.61 13.86
CA PRO A 159 -19.36 13.10 14.23
C PRO A 159 -19.28 14.23 15.27
#